data_AF-A0AA36BCE8-F1
#
_entry.id   AF-A0AA36BCE8-F1
#
_cell.length_a   1.000
_cell.length_b   1.000
_cell.length_c   1.000
_cell.angle_alpha   90.00
_cell.angle_beta   90.00
_cell.angle_gamma   90.00
#
_symmetry.space_group_name_H-M   'P 1'
#
loop_
_entity.id
_entity.type
_entity.pdbx_description
1 polymer ?
#
loop_
_entity_poly.entity_id
_entity_poly.type
_entity_poly.pdbx_seq_one_letter_code
_entity_poly.pdbx_strand_id
1 'polypeptide(L)'
;MPAMNLTFNSADVPFLCYPPNFNISLIPANLTENEYLQMLQPDGDDQCSVYNNSFTGTHYTTPPSNSSKLQCSYGRKFLTEEYSSIVSEFDLVCERKWLKSSLQSAYFSGYLVGSIVFGALSDRFGRRPTILLTNTLLVVFGITKIFVPSLFGFIILYCIQASGFIGFILSSYALAMEFTSLKLRNPLNLWMACGSQTGPLFLPGLAYALPDWHYLELVSCLLPIITIFFWIFLPESPRWLIGKKRFLEAKTLLQKVMKKNNLQKEEVFVVFTNNEEEETSFENSFQENIREEQVLPKQKNYSFIDLFKTWRIALITLNICFSWMVCSMLYYGVTLNSLDMAGNRYINVFIIMAIEFPSFYCTYYLFTRFDHRKPITFFLVFSGLNCIASNFVTKGSFWFPVILVVLGKFGISGAFTSIFLLSAEIFPTVVRTNGLGIASLSSRIGGISAPFLLQLSYYVKWLPLSIFGLLSVIAGLLLLLLPDTKHRNLPETFEDLDKWKS
;
A
#
# COMPACT_ATOMS: atom_id res chain seq x y z
N MET A 1 9.51 1.89 -0.87
CA MET A 1 9.88 3.10 -1.62
C MET A 1 9.07 3.25 -2.90
N PRO A 2 9.07 2.28 -3.85
CA PRO A 2 8.44 2.47 -5.17
C PRO A 2 6.91 2.74 -5.12
N ALA A 3 6.21 2.16 -4.14
CA ALA A 3 4.79 2.43 -3.91
C ALA A 3 4.50 3.89 -3.51
N MET A 4 5.41 4.51 -2.78
CA MET A 4 5.27 5.85 -2.24
C MET A 4 5.89 6.92 -3.15
N ASN A 5 6.75 6.53 -4.09
CA ASN A 5 7.24 7.42 -5.16
C ASN A 5 6.09 8.04 -5.94
N LEU A 6 4.98 7.31 -6.05
CA LEU A 6 3.75 7.78 -6.68
C LEU A 6 3.30 9.12 -6.14
N THR A 7 3.46 9.37 -4.85
CA THR A 7 3.15 10.65 -4.23
C THR A 7 3.86 11.76 -5.00
N PHE A 8 5.20 11.78 -5.03
CA PHE A 8 5.97 12.82 -5.73
C PHE A 8 5.87 12.76 -7.27
N ASN A 9 5.91 11.57 -7.86
CA ASN A 9 5.89 11.40 -9.32
C ASN A 9 4.55 11.82 -9.95
N SER A 10 3.46 11.81 -9.17
CA SER A 10 2.15 12.30 -9.60
C SER A 10 1.80 13.66 -9.00
N ALA A 11 2.78 14.42 -8.51
CA ALA A 11 2.55 15.79 -8.08
C ALA A 11 1.99 16.64 -9.23
N ASP A 12 1.02 17.50 -8.91
CA ASP A 12 0.51 18.48 -9.86
C ASP A 12 1.60 19.52 -10.16
N VAL A 13 1.89 19.75 -11.44
CA VAL A 13 2.89 20.71 -11.90
C VAL A 13 2.14 21.95 -12.41
N PRO A 14 2.54 23.17 -12.03
CA PRO A 14 1.93 24.38 -12.55
C PRO A 14 2.15 24.46 -14.07
N PHE A 15 1.09 24.84 -14.79
CA PHE A 15 1.10 24.89 -16.25
C PHE A 15 0.38 26.12 -16.75
N LEU A 16 0.86 26.62 -17.87
CA LEU A 16 0.34 27.76 -18.60
C LEU A 16 -0.32 27.28 -19.88
N CYS A 17 -1.40 27.95 -20.28
CA CYS A 17 -2.21 27.56 -21.43
C CYS A 17 -2.01 28.51 -22.60
N TYR A 18 -1.83 27.96 -23.81
CA TYR A 18 -1.73 28.80 -25.00
C TYR A 18 -3.12 29.25 -25.47
N PRO A 19 -3.32 30.55 -25.76
CA PRO A 19 -4.54 31.06 -26.37
C PRO A 19 -4.63 30.65 -27.86
N PRO A 20 -5.82 30.72 -28.47
CA PRO A 20 -5.96 30.53 -29.92
C PRO A 20 -5.14 31.56 -30.70
N ASN A 21 -4.54 31.13 -31.82
CA ASN A 21 -3.70 31.98 -32.69
C ASN A 21 -2.53 32.66 -31.95
N PHE A 22 -1.91 31.97 -30.98
CA PHE A 22 -0.75 32.46 -30.26
C PHE A 22 0.48 32.58 -31.18
N ASN A 23 1.11 33.77 -31.20
CA ASN A 23 2.40 33.97 -31.85
C ASN A 23 3.33 34.76 -30.93
N ILE A 24 4.52 34.20 -30.69
CA ILE A 24 5.55 34.75 -29.80
C ILE A 24 5.97 36.18 -30.21
N SER A 25 5.96 36.49 -31.52
CA SER A 25 6.35 37.81 -32.02
C SER A 25 5.37 38.93 -31.69
N LEU A 26 4.16 38.61 -31.21
CA LEU A 26 3.11 39.58 -30.87
C LEU A 26 3.09 39.94 -29.37
N ILE A 27 3.99 39.35 -28.57
CA ILE A 27 4.15 39.66 -27.14
C ILE A 27 4.78 41.06 -27.01
N PRO A 28 4.29 41.92 -26.10
CA PRO A 28 4.92 43.20 -25.81
C PRO A 28 6.37 42.99 -25.34
N ALA A 29 7.31 43.78 -25.85
CA ALA A 29 8.75 43.63 -25.55
C ALA A 29 9.12 43.75 -24.05
N ASN A 30 8.21 44.29 -23.22
CA ASN A 30 8.40 44.43 -21.77
C ASN A 30 8.01 43.17 -20.97
N LEU A 31 7.47 42.12 -21.61
CA LEU A 31 6.95 40.93 -20.93
C LEU A 31 7.63 39.66 -21.46
N THR A 32 7.95 38.76 -20.55
CA THR A 32 8.36 37.40 -20.92
C THR A 32 7.15 36.56 -21.34
N GLU A 33 7.39 35.47 -22.08
CA GLU A 33 6.36 34.53 -22.49
C GLU A 33 5.57 33.97 -21.29
N ASN A 34 6.25 33.61 -20.21
CA ASN A 34 5.62 33.04 -19.02
C ASN A 34 4.74 34.08 -18.31
N GLU A 35 5.23 35.30 -18.12
CA GLU A 35 4.45 36.40 -17.52
C GLU A 35 3.21 36.72 -18.36
N TYR A 36 3.36 36.73 -19.68
CA TYR A 36 2.24 36.99 -20.58
C TYR A 36 1.18 35.89 -20.50
N LEU A 37 1.55 34.61 -20.59
CA LEU A 37 0.60 33.51 -20.47
C LEU A 37 -0.06 33.44 -19.08
N GLN A 38 0.68 33.80 -18.03
CA GLN A 38 0.14 33.88 -16.67
C GLN A 38 -0.95 34.95 -16.55
N MET A 39 -0.80 36.10 -17.20
CA MET A 39 -1.83 37.15 -17.23
C MET A 39 -3.12 36.73 -17.95
N LEU A 40 -3.04 35.76 -18.86
CA LEU A 40 -4.20 35.27 -19.62
C LEU A 40 -4.99 34.19 -18.87
N GLN A 41 -4.42 33.64 -17.82
CA GLN A 41 -5.03 32.59 -17.03
C GLN A 41 -5.77 33.23 -15.85
N PRO A 42 -7.01 32.83 -15.55
CA PRO A 42 -7.74 33.38 -14.42
C PRO A 42 -7.07 33.02 -13.10
N ASP A 43 -6.90 34.01 -12.22
CA ASP A 43 -6.47 33.80 -10.85
C ASP A 43 -7.54 33.02 -10.07
N GLY A 44 -7.27 31.76 -9.71
CA GLY A 44 -8.18 30.91 -8.92
C GLY A 44 -8.15 29.43 -9.30
N ASP A 45 -9.20 28.69 -8.91
CA ASP A 45 -9.32 27.23 -9.14
C ASP A 45 -9.59 26.84 -10.62
N ASP A 46 -9.78 27.82 -11.52
CA ASP A 46 -10.12 27.64 -12.94
C ASP A 46 -8.89 27.64 -13.88
N GLN A 47 -7.79 27.00 -13.48
CA GLN A 47 -6.54 26.92 -14.25
C GLN A 47 -6.67 26.24 -15.64
N CYS A 48 -7.80 25.58 -15.91
CA CYS A 48 -8.08 24.90 -17.17
C CYS A 48 -8.75 25.79 -18.24
N SER A 49 -8.82 27.09 -17.99
CA SER A 49 -9.41 28.08 -18.89
C SER A 49 -8.46 29.25 -19.15
N VAL A 50 -8.64 29.92 -20.28
CA VAL A 50 -7.89 31.10 -20.70
C VAL A 50 -8.88 32.18 -21.08
N TYR A 51 -8.58 33.43 -20.75
CA TYR A 51 -9.39 34.56 -21.21
C TYR A 51 -9.31 34.71 -22.74
N ASN A 52 -10.43 35.07 -23.35
CA ASN A 52 -10.48 35.35 -24.78
C ASN A 52 -9.86 36.72 -25.06
N ASN A 53 -8.79 36.76 -25.85
CA ASN A 53 -8.09 37.98 -26.18
C ASN A 53 -8.71 38.69 -27.38
N SER A 54 -8.80 40.02 -27.29
CA SER A 54 -9.07 40.87 -28.45
C SER A 54 -7.76 41.30 -29.12
N PHE A 55 -7.66 41.06 -30.42
CA PHE A 55 -6.50 41.47 -31.22
C PHE A 55 -6.64 42.93 -31.64
N THR A 56 -5.65 43.77 -31.33
CA THR A 56 -5.49 45.11 -31.91
C THR A 56 -4.18 45.20 -32.66
N GLY A 57 -4.14 44.71 -33.91
CA GLY A 57 -3.17 45.02 -34.98
C GLY A 57 -1.66 44.80 -34.77
N THR A 58 -1.10 45.15 -33.61
CA THR A 58 0.34 45.21 -33.33
C THR A 58 0.75 44.47 -32.04
N HIS A 59 -0.11 44.40 -31.02
CA HIS A 59 0.14 43.66 -29.78
C HIS A 59 -1.14 43.09 -29.19
N TYR A 60 -1.00 42.05 -28.35
CA TYR A 60 -2.10 41.60 -27.50
C TYR A 60 -2.38 42.61 -26.37
N THR A 61 -3.65 42.95 -26.16
CA THR A 61 -4.08 43.71 -24.99
C THR A 61 -4.46 42.77 -23.85
N THR A 62 -4.27 43.22 -22.61
CA THR A 62 -4.73 42.47 -21.44
C THR A 62 -6.26 42.37 -21.48
N PRO A 63 -6.83 41.17 -21.37
CA PRO A 63 -8.27 41.01 -21.44
C PRO A 63 -8.93 41.68 -20.21
N PRO A 64 -10.05 42.41 -20.38
CA PRO A 64 -10.83 42.87 -19.23
C PRO A 64 -11.35 41.66 -18.44
N SER A 65 -11.51 41.82 -17.12
CA SER A 65 -11.95 40.76 -16.20
C SER A 65 -13.30 40.11 -16.54
N ASN A 66 -14.12 40.79 -17.34
CA ASN A 66 -15.42 40.31 -17.87
C ASN A 66 -15.34 39.58 -19.22
N SER A 67 -14.14 39.22 -19.69
CA SER A 67 -13.97 38.50 -20.96
C SER A 67 -14.47 37.05 -20.89
N SER A 68 -14.94 36.54 -22.04
CA SER A 68 -15.38 35.14 -22.17
C SER A 68 -14.21 34.18 -21.93
N LYS A 69 -14.42 33.14 -21.12
CA LYS A 69 -13.43 32.08 -20.86
C LYS A 69 -13.47 31.03 -21.98
N LEU A 70 -12.31 30.66 -22.48
CA LEU A 70 -12.11 29.56 -23.43
C LEU A 70 -11.39 28.40 -22.73
N GLN A 71 -11.64 27.19 -23.19
CA GLN A 71 -10.98 26.01 -22.65
C GLN A 71 -9.54 25.90 -23.17
N CYS A 72 -8.64 25.39 -22.32
CA CYS A 72 -7.23 25.21 -22.64
C CYS A 72 -7.00 24.02 -23.61
N SER A 73 -7.21 24.29 -24.91
CA SER A 73 -7.20 23.29 -25.99
C SER A 73 -6.03 23.43 -26.97
N TYR A 74 -5.36 24.58 -27.02
CA TYR A 74 -4.35 24.91 -28.05
C TYR A 74 -2.90 24.61 -27.62
N GLY A 75 -2.72 23.74 -26.64
CA GLY A 75 -1.43 23.37 -26.07
C GLY A 75 -1.18 23.96 -24.68
N ARG A 76 -0.23 23.35 -23.96
CA ARG A 76 0.12 23.70 -22.58
C ARG A 76 1.64 23.76 -22.43
N LYS A 77 2.12 24.70 -21.63
CA LYS A 77 3.52 24.83 -21.21
C LYS A 77 3.62 24.53 -19.73
N PHE A 78 4.21 23.39 -19.37
CA PHE A 78 4.45 23.04 -17.97
C PHE A 78 5.70 23.76 -17.45
N LEU A 79 5.59 24.36 -16.26
CA LEU A 79 6.71 25.02 -15.59
C LEU A 79 7.50 23.98 -14.80
N THR A 80 8.45 23.32 -15.47
CA THR A 80 9.25 22.22 -14.90
C THR A 80 10.57 22.67 -14.28
N GLU A 81 10.77 23.99 -14.07
CA GLU A 81 12.03 24.55 -13.54
C GLU A 81 12.33 24.06 -12.11
N GLU A 82 11.28 23.85 -11.30
CA GLU A 82 11.44 23.35 -9.92
C GLU A 82 11.42 21.82 -9.82
N TYR A 83 10.65 21.13 -10.67
CA TYR A 83 10.52 19.67 -10.70
C TYR A 83 9.75 19.21 -11.96
N SER A 84 10.04 18.00 -12.41
CA SER A 84 9.27 17.32 -13.47
C SER A 84 8.43 16.19 -12.87
N SER A 85 7.29 15.88 -13.48
CA SER A 85 6.41 14.79 -13.02
C SER A 85 5.77 14.02 -14.18
N ILE A 86 5.20 12.85 -13.87
CA ILE A 86 4.44 12.04 -14.83
C ILE A 86 3.24 12.84 -15.37
N VAL A 87 2.68 13.75 -14.56
CA VAL A 87 1.56 14.62 -14.95
C VAL A 87 1.98 15.58 -16.06
N SER A 88 3.18 16.17 -15.95
CA SER A 88 3.71 17.07 -16.98
C SER A 88 4.10 16.36 -18.27
N GLU A 89 4.56 15.11 -18.20
CA GLU A 89 5.03 14.37 -19.38
C GLU A 89 3.90 13.81 -20.24
N PHE A 90 2.84 13.30 -19.60
CA PHE A 90 1.69 12.71 -20.30
C PHE A 90 0.48 13.66 -20.41
N ASP A 91 0.64 14.93 -20.04
CA ASP A 91 -0.42 15.95 -20.00
C ASP A 91 -1.70 15.45 -19.30
N LEU A 92 -1.57 15.09 -18.03
CA LEU A 92 -2.64 14.49 -17.21
C LEU A 92 -3.49 15.54 -16.47
N VAL A 93 -3.68 16.72 -17.06
CA VAL A 93 -4.39 17.83 -16.42
C VAL A 93 -5.75 18.12 -17.10
N CYS A 94 -6.62 18.85 -16.40
CA CYS A 94 -7.96 19.24 -16.86
C CYS A 94 -8.85 18.02 -17.17
N GLU A 95 -9.36 17.89 -18.40
CA GLU A 95 -10.20 16.77 -18.82
C GLU A 95 -9.53 15.40 -18.64
N ARG A 96 -8.19 15.36 -18.64
CA ARG A 96 -7.39 14.14 -18.48
C ARG A 96 -7.00 13.84 -17.04
N LYS A 97 -7.48 14.60 -16.05
CA LYS A 97 -7.15 14.41 -14.62
C LYS A 97 -7.57 13.03 -14.10
N TRP A 98 -8.63 12.42 -14.64
CA TRP A 98 -9.05 11.06 -14.26
C TRP A 98 -8.02 9.98 -14.64
N LEU A 99 -7.17 10.23 -15.65
CA LEU A 99 -6.09 9.31 -16.03
C LEU A 99 -4.99 9.27 -14.95
N LYS A 100 -4.74 10.39 -14.25
CA LYS A 100 -3.85 10.42 -13.08
C LYS A 100 -4.37 9.50 -11.97
N SER A 101 -5.66 9.61 -11.61
CA SER A 101 -6.27 8.72 -10.62
C SER A 101 -6.27 7.25 -11.09
N SER A 102 -6.53 7.02 -12.38
CA SER A 102 -6.47 5.68 -12.97
C SER A 102 -5.07 5.06 -12.90
N LEU A 103 -4.01 5.85 -13.12
CA LEU A 103 -2.62 5.40 -12.97
C LEU A 103 -2.34 4.98 -11.51
N GLN A 104 -2.77 5.77 -10.54
CA GLN A 104 -2.60 5.46 -9.12
C GLN A 104 -3.38 4.19 -8.73
N SER A 105 -4.62 4.04 -9.20
CA SER A 105 -5.44 2.85 -8.96
C SER A 105 -4.93 1.60 -9.67
N ALA A 106 -4.30 1.76 -10.84
CA ALA A 106 -3.66 0.66 -11.56
C ALA A 106 -2.50 0.06 -10.76
N TYR A 107 -1.71 0.89 -10.07
CA TYR A 107 -0.68 0.41 -9.14
C TYR A 107 -1.26 -0.52 -8.06
N PHE A 108 -2.34 -0.10 -7.39
CA PHE A 108 -3.01 -0.94 -6.39
C PHE A 108 -3.68 -2.18 -6.98
N SER A 109 -4.09 -2.14 -8.24
CA SER A 109 -4.61 -3.30 -8.98
C SER A 109 -3.50 -4.32 -9.24
N GLY A 110 -2.31 -3.89 -9.65
CA GLY A 110 -1.13 -4.74 -9.73
C GLY A 110 -0.75 -5.34 -8.37
N TYR A 111 -0.89 -4.56 -7.30
CA TYR A 111 -0.70 -5.00 -5.91
C TYR A 111 -1.68 -6.11 -5.50
N LEU A 112 -2.94 -6.02 -5.93
CA LEU A 112 -3.95 -7.06 -5.71
C LEU A 112 -3.56 -8.35 -6.44
N VAL A 113 -3.32 -8.28 -7.75
CA VAL A 113 -2.96 -9.44 -8.58
C VAL A 113 -1.68 -10.11 -8.06
N GLY A 114 -0.65 -9.32 -7.75
CA GLY A 114 0.61 -9.83 -7.22
C GLY A 114 0.45 -10.55 -5.90
N SER A 115 -0.43 -10.08 -5.01
CA SER A 115 -0.65 -10.74 -3.71
C SER A 115 -1.21 -12.16 -3.84
N ILE A 116 -2.10 -12.38 -4.82
CA ILE A 116 -2.71 -13.69 -5.09
C ILE A 116 -1.69 -14.60 -5.79
N VAL A 117 -1.07 -14.10 -6.87
CA VAL A 117 -0.16 -14.89 -7.71
C VAL A 117 1.11 -15.26 -6.95
N PHE A 118 1.81 -14.28 -6.39
CA PHE A 118 3.08 -14.54 -5.71
C PHE A 118 2.90 -15.14 -4.33
N GLY A 119 1.75 -14.96 -3.68
CA GLY A 119 1.40 -15.73 -2.48
C GLY A 119 1.39 -17.23 -2.77
N ALA A 120 0.61 -17.65 -3.77
CA ALA A 120 0.54 -19.05 -4.20
C ALA A 120 1.88 -19.58 -4.75
N LEU A 121 2.61 -18.75 -5.49
CA LEU A 121 3.93 -19.12 -6.02
C LEU A 121 4.94 -19.37 -4.90
N SER A 122 4.92 -18.52 -3.86
CA SER A 122 5.78 -18.63 -2.67
C SER A 122 5.54 -19.94 -1.92
N ASP A 123 4.28 -20.36 -1.77
CA ASP A 123 3.95 -21.64 -1.14
C ASP A 123 4.36 -22.83 -2.03
N ARG A 124 4.22 -22.70 -3.36
CA ARG A 124 4.50 -23.80 -4.30
C ARG A 124 5.99 -24.05 -4.53
N PHE A 125 6.74 -23.00 -4.84
CA PHE A 125 8.13 -23.06 -5.29
C PHE A 125 9.16 -22.72 -4.20
N GLY A 126 8.72 -22.16 -3.07
CA GLY A 126 9.59 -21.74 -1.97
C GLY A 126 9.67 -20.23 -1.84
N ARG A 127 10.09 -19.77 -0.66
CA ARG A 127 10.14 -18.34 -0.33
C ARG A 127 11.29 -17.66 -1.04
N ARG A 128 12.49 -18.24 -1.00
CA ARG A 128 13.72 -17.67 -1.59
C ARG A 128 13.62 -17.48 -3.11
N PRO A 129 13.25 -18.47 -3.95
CA PRO A 129 13.15 -18.26 -5.39
C PRO A 129 12.07 -17.25 -5.74
N THR A 130 10.98 -17.20 -4.97
CA THR A 130 9.91 -16.21 -5.17
C THR A 130 10.39 -14.80 -4.84
N ILE A 131 11.18 -14.62 -3.78
CA ILE A 131 11.81 -13.32 -3.45
C ILE A 131 12.73 -12.87 -4.58
N LEU A 132 13.60 -13.76 -5.11
CA LEU A 132 14.51 -13.42 -6.21
C LEU A 132 13.75 -13.04 -7.49
N LEU A 133 12.71 -13.82 -7.85
CA LEU A 133 11.87 -13.55 -9.00
C LEU A 133 11.16 -12.19 -8.86
N THR A 134 10.45 -11.98 -7.76
CA THR A 134 9.64 -10.77 -7.53
C THR A 134 10.48 -9.51 -7.44
N ASN A 135 11.67 -9.60 -6.84
CA ASN A 135 12.62 -8.49 -6.79
C ASN A 135 13.23 -8.19 -8.17
N THR A 136 13.51 -9.23 -8.98
CA THR A 136 13.94 -9.05 -10.38
C THR A 136 12.87 -8.37 -11.22
N LEU A 137 11.60 -8.79 -11.09
CA LEU A 137 10.46 -8.15 -11.75
C LEU A 137 10.34 -6.67 -11.33
N LEU A 138 10.47 -6.37 -10.04
CA LEU A 138 10.44 -5.01 -9.52
C LEU A 138 11.49 -4.10 -10.19
N VAL A 139 12.72 -4.57 -10.33
CA VAL A 139 13.83 -3.81 -10.93
C VAL A 139 13.65 -3.67 -12.44
N VAL A 140 13.45 -4.77 -13.16
CA VAL A 140 13.40 -4.79 -14.63
C VAL A 140 12.23 -3.93 -15.13
N PHE A 141 11.03 -4.18 -14.63
CA PHE A 141 9.84 -3.43 -15.04
C PHE A 141 9.83 -1.99 -14.50
N GLY A 142 10.44 -1.76 -13.33
CA GLY A 142 10.63 -0.42 -12.76
C GLY A 142 11.56 0.48 -13.58
N ILE A 143 12.63 -0.06 -14.16
CA ILE A 143 13.54 0.68 -15.05
C ILE A 143 12.91 0.82 -16.44
N THR A 144 12.31 -0.26 -16.96
CA THR A 144 11.75 -0.28 -18.32
C THR A 144 10.65 0.77 -18.49
N LYS A 145 9.76 0.92 -17.50
CA LYS A 145 8.64 1.89 -17.58
C LYS A 145 9.11 3.35 -17.74
N ILE A 146 10.30 3.70 -17.25
CA ILE A 146 10.83 5.08 -17.29
C ILE A 146 11.04 5.52 -18.74
N PHE A 147 11.38 4.60 -19.64
CA PHE A 147 11.68 4.87 -21.04
C PHE A 147 10.48 4.74 -21.98
N VAL A 148 9.27 4.46 -21.44
CA VAL A 148 8.10 4.21 -22.28
C VAL A 148 7.34 5.52 -22.55
N PRO A 149 7.23 5.96 -23.82
CA PRO A 149 6.55 7.20 -24.18
C PRO A 149 5.02 7.06 -24.27
N SER A 150 4.48 5.85 -24.10
CA SER A 150 3.04 5.58 -24.15
C SER A 150 2.46 5.43 -22.74
N LEU A 151 1.43 6.22 -22.41
CA LEU A 151 0.74 6.16 -21.12
C LEU A 151 0.20 4.75 -20.80
N PHE A 152 -0.37 4.06 -21.78
CA PHE A 152 -0.91 2.70 -21.58
C PHE A 152 0.21 1.68 -21.32
N GLY A 153 1.30 1.78 -22.07
CA GLY A 153 2.49 0.94 -21.83
C GLY A 153 3.07 1.20 -20.43
N PHE A 154 3.14 2.46 -20.03
CA PHE A 154 3.56 2.85 -18.68
C PHE A 154 2.68 2.23 -17.60
N ILE A 155 1.35 2.34 -17.72
CA ILE A 155 0.38 1.77 -16.77
C ILE A 155 0.55 0.26 -16.63
N ILE A 156 0.68 -0.48 -17.75
CA ILE A 156 0.82 -1.94 -17.73
C ILE A 156 2.11 -2.35 -16.99
N LEU A 157 3.24 -1.74 -17.35
CA LEU A 157 4.53 -2.03 -16.71
C LEU A 157 4.49 -1.64 -15.23
N TYR A 158 3.77 -0.57 -14.89
CA TYR A 158 3.60 -0.12 -13.52
C TYR A 158 2.78 -1.10 -12.67
N CYS A 159 1.72 -1.69 -13.23
CA CYS A 159 0.99 -2.80 -12.60
C CYS A 159 1.89 -4.00 -12.32
N ILE A 160 2.73 -4.38 -13.30
CA ILE A 160 3.66 -5.51 -13.15
C ILE A 160 4.70 -5.21 -12.07
N GLN A 161 5.27 -4.01 -12.05
CA GLN A 161 6.19 -3.57 -11.00
C GLN A 161 5.54 -3.64 -9.61
N ALA A 162 4.29 -3.16 -9.47
CA ALA A 162 3.52 -3.22 -8.23
C ALA A 162 3.31 -4.66 -7.75
N SER A 163 3.02 -5.57 -8.69
CA SER A 163 2.85 -7.00 -8.41
C SER A 163 4.14 -7.65 -7.88
N GLY A 164 5.30 -7.29 -8.44
CA GLY A 164 6.61 -7.73 -7.94
C GLY A 164 6.89 -7.18 -6.54
N PHE A 165 6.60 -5.90 -6.30
CA PHE A 165 6.83 -5.28 -4.99
C PHE A 165 6.04 -5.96 -3.85
N ILE A 166 4.76 -6.28 -4.05
CA ILE A 166 3.99 -7.00 -3.03
C ILE A 166 4.41 -8.47 -2.89
N GLY A 167 4.76 -9.14 -3.99
CA GLY A 167 5.26 -10.51 -3.95
C GLY A 167 6.54 -10.63 -3.12
N PHE A 168 7.40 -9.62 -3.22
CA PHE A 168 8.59 -9.45 -2.40
C PHE A 168 8.23 -9.29 -0.91
N ILE A 169 7.31 -8.38 -0.58
CA ILE A 169 6.88 -8.15 0.81
C ILE A 169 6.29 -9.42 1.43
N LEU A 170 5.37 -10.10 0.75
CA LEU A 170 4.72 -11.30 1.28
C LEU A 170 5.71 -12.44 1.50
N SER A 171 6.58 -12.69 0.53
CA SER A 171 7.53 -13.80 0.60
C SER A 171 8.63 -13.54 1.64
N SER A 172 9.13 -12.31 1.75
CA SER A 172 10.10 -11.92 2.77
C SER A 172 9.50 -11.96 4.18
N TYR A 173 8.24 -11.54 4.33
CA TYR A 173 7.51 -11.67 5.60
C TYR A 173 7.32 -13.13 6.01
N ALA A 174 6.87 -13.98 5.10
CA ALA A 174 6.68 -15.40 5.36
C ALA A 174 8.01 -16.08 5.76
N LEU A 175 9.11 -15.79 5.04
CA LEU A 175 10.43 -16.31 5.38
C LEU A 175 10.85 -15.92 6.80
N ALA A 176 10.75 -14.64 7.16
CA ALA A 176 11.12 -14.15 8.48
C ALA A 176 10.31 -14.83 9.62
N MET A 177 9.01 -15.04 9.40
CA MET A 177 8.12 -15.70 10.37
C MET A 177 8.33 -17.21 10.49
N GLU A 178 8.80 -17.84 9.41
CA GLU A 178 9.12 -19.26 9.37
C GLU A 178 10.43 -19.58 10.08
N PHE A 179 11.43 -18.68 10.02
CA PHE A 179 12.68 -18.77 10.76
C PHE A 179 12.55 -18.45 12.26
N THR A 180 11.51 -17.74 12.66
CA THR A 180 11.41 -17.17 14.02
C THR A 180 10.55 -18.02 14.95
N SER A 181 11.05 -18.21 16.17
CA SER A 181 10.33 -18.89 17.26
C SER A 181 9.14 -18.06 17.73
N LEU A 182 8.10 -18.72 18.26
CA LEU A 182 6.85 -18.07 18.68
C LEU A 182 7.07 -16.89 19.64
N LYS A 183 8.04 -16.99 20.56
CA LYS A 183 8.35 -15.95 21.57
C LYS A 183 8.89 -14.65 20.95
N LEU A 184 9.58 -14.73 19.81
CA LEU A 184 10.25 -13.58 19.18
C LEU A 184 9.44 -12.98 18.02
N ARG A 185 8.25 -13.52 17.71
CA ARG A 185 7.45 -13.04 16.57
C ARG A 185 6.93 -11.63 16.73
N ASN A 186 6.43 -11.28 17.92
CA ASN A 186 5.87 -9.95 18.17
C ASN A 186 6.93 -8.84 18.07
N PRO A 187 8.11 -8.93 18.71
CA PRO A 187 9.14 -7.92 18.52
C PRO A 187 9.69 -7.90 17.09
N LEU A 188 9.78 -9.07 16.42
CA LEU A 188 10.18 -9.12 15.01
C LEU A 188 9.16 -8.42 14.10
N ASN A 189 7.86 -8.64 14.31
CA ASN A 189 6.79 -7.97 13.58
C ASN A 189 6.91 -6.44 13.68
N LEU A 190 7.14 -5.93 14.89
CA LEU A 190 7.36 -4.50 15.10
C LEU A 190 8.61 -4.00 14.35
N TRP A 191 9.71 -4.74 14.43
CA TRP A 191 10.94 -4.40 13.72
C TRP A 191 10.77 -4.40 12.20
N MET A 192 10.07 -5.38 11.65
CA MET A 192 9.77 -5.46 10.22
C MET A 192 8.84 -4.33 9.76
N ALA A 193 7.83 -3.98 10.57
CA ALA A 193 6.94 -2.86 10.29
C ALA A 193 7.73 -1.54 10.24
N CYS A 194 8.54 -1.24 11.25
CA CYS A 194 9.43 -0.08 11.26
C CYS A 194 10.41 -0.11 10.07
N GLY A 195 11.03 -1.26 9.81
CA GLY A 195 11.96 -1.47 8.69
C GLY A 195 11.33 -1.13 7.34
N SER A 196 10.09 -1.54 7.11
CA SER A 196 9.36 -1.26 5.87
C SER A 196 9.12 0.24 5.62
N GLN A 197 9.03 1.05 6.69
CA GLN A 197 8.79 2.49 6.61
C GLN A 197 10.04 3.36 6.58
N THR A 198 11.23 2.77 6.81
CA THR A 198 12.50 3.51 6.66
C THR A 198 12.69 4.07 5.26
N GLY A 199 12.41 3.30 4.21
CA GLY A 199 12.50 3.76 2.82
C GLY A 199 11.61 4.98 2.53
N PRO A 200 10.27 4.88 2.74
CA PRO A 200 9.36 6.02 2.63
C PRO A 200 9.75 7.25 3.46
N LEU A 201 10.36 7.08 4.65
CA LEU A 201 10.84 8.20 5.46
C LEU A 201 11.94 9.02 4.76
N PHE A 202 12.86 8.35 4.05
CA PHE A 202 13.95 9.02 3.30
C PHE A 202 13.51 9.53 1.92
N LEU A 203 12.36 9.10 1.42
CA LEU A 203 11.87 9.47 0.08
C LEU A 203 11.76 11.00 -0.15
N PRO A 204 11.23 11.82 0.78
CA PRO A 204 11.17 13.27 0.59
C PRO A 204 12.55 13.91 0.43
N GLY A 205 13.56 13.40 1.13
CA GLY A 205 14.94 13.87 0.99
C GLY A 205 15.52 13.54 -0.39
N LEU A 206 15.26 12.33 -0.90
CA LEU A 206 15.66 11.97 -2.27
C LEU A 206 14.91 12.78 -3.32
N ALA A 207 13.60 13.00 -3.14
CA ALA A 207 12.78 13.79 -4.06
C ALA A 207 13.13 15.29 -4.06
N TYR A 208 13.74 15.78 -2.97
CA TYR A 208 14.29 17.13 -2.91
C TYR A 208 15.65 17.21 -3.63
N ALA A 209 16.50 16.20 -3.47
CA ALA A 209 17.80 16.13 -4.13
C ALA A 209 17.72 15.83 -5.64
N LEU A 210 16.68 15.11 -6.07
CA LEU A 210 16.41 14.72 -7.45
C LEU A 210 15.02 15.24 -7.86
N PRO A 211 14.93 16.48 -8.36
CA PRO A 211 13.65 17.08 -8.76
C PRO A 211 13.04 16.43 -10.00
N ASP A 212 13.87 15.77 -10.80
CA ASP A 212 13.46 15.04 -11.99
C ASP A 212 12.94 13.64 -11.65
N TRP A 213 11.71 13.36 -12.06
CA TRP A 213 11.03 12.12 -11.70
C TRP A 213 11.70 10.87 -12.30
N HIS A 214 12.32 10.96 -13.50
CA HIS A 214 13.05 9.84 -14.09
C HIS A 214 14.22 9.40 -13.21
N TYR A 215 15.01 10.35 -12.69
CA TYR A 215 16.13 10.03 -11.81
C TYR A 215 15.67 9.55 -10.43
N LEU A 216 14.61 10.15 -9.88
CA LEU A 216 14.01 9.70 -8.62
C LEU A 216 13.54 8.24 -8.71
N GLU A 217 12.86 7.88 -9.81
CA GLU A 217 12.38 6.53 -10.04
C GLU A 217 13.54 5.56 -10.33
N LEU A 218 14.54 5.97 -11.10
CA LEU A 218 15.71 5.17 -11.40
C LEU A 218 16.46 4.79 -10.11
N VAL A 219 16.79 5.77 -9.26
CA VAL A 219 17.47 5.51 -7.98
C VAL A 219 16.66 4.58 -7.08
N SER A 220 15.34 4.80 -7.04
CA SER A 220 14.43 3.95 -6.25
C SER A 220 14.36 2.51 -6.76
N CYS A 221 14.52 2.27 -8.06
CA CYS A 221 14.54 0.95 -8.68
C CYS A 221 15.93 0.29 -8.64
N LEU A 222 17.01 1.06 -8.51
CA LEU A 222 18.37 0.53 -8.37
C LEU A 222 18.66 0.01 -6.95
N LEU A 223 18.08 0.63 -5.91
CA LEU A 223 18.29 0.23 -4.51
C LEU A 223 18.00 -1.26 -4.24
N PRO A 224 16.89 -1.84 -4.75
CA PRO A 224 16.61 -3.26 -4.59
C PRO A 224 17.66 -4.20 -5.20
N ILE A 225 18.48 -3.77 -6.16
CA ILE A 225 19.56 -4.60 -6.73
C ILE A 225 20.57 -5.02 -5.66
N ILE A 226 20.89 -4.10 -4.74
CA ILE A 226 21.77 -4.40 -3.60
C ILE A 226 21.15 -5.51 -2.74
N THR A 227 19.82 -5.50 -2.58
CA THR A 227 19.13 -6.52 -1.80
C THR A 227 19.13 -7.88 -2.51
N ILE A 228 19.05 -7.94 -3.85
CA ILE A 228 19.15 -9.20 -4.62
C ILE A 228 20.42 -9.95 -4.23
N PHE A 229 21.55 -9.25 -4.13
CA PHE A 229 22.82 -9.86 -3.72
C PHE A 229 22.70 -10.54 -2.35
N PHE A 230 22.11 -9.88 -1.36
CA PHE A 230 21.91 -10.46 -0.03
C PHE A 230 20.91 -11.65 -0.03
N TRP A 231 19.84 -11.58 -0.82
CA TRP A 231 18.84 -12.66 -0.90
C TRP A 231 19.37 -13.93 -1.55
N ILE A 232 20.39 -13.83 -2.41
CA ILE A 232 21.05 -15.00 -2.99
C ILE A 232 21.74 -15.84 -1.90
N PHE A 233 22.29 -15.23 -0.85
CA PHE A 233 22.98 -15.96 0.21
C PHE A 233 22.06 -16.48 1.32
N LEU A 234 20.80 -16.02 1.37
CA LEU A 234 19.86 -16.49 2.37
C LEU A 234 19.41 -17.92 2.06
N PRO A 235 19.32 -18.79 3.07
CA PRO A 235 18.78 -20.13 2.88
C PRO A 235 17.25 -20.12 2.75
N GLU A 236 16.70 -21.22 2.23
CA GLU A 236 15.25 -21.43 2.15
C GLU A 236 14.64 -21.71 3.53
N SER A 237 13.33 -21.52 3.68
CA SER A 237 12.64 -21.80 4.93
C SER A 237 12.74 -23.29 5.36
N PRO A 238 13.18 -23.56 6.60
CA PRO A 238 13.18 -24.93 7.13
C PRO A 238 11.79 -25.55 7.20
N ARG A 239 10.75 -24.75 7.48
CA ARG A 239 9.37 -25.25 7.55
C ARG A 239 8.84 -25.63 6.18
N TRP A 240 9.15 -24.82 5.17
CA TRP A 240 8.76 -25.13 3.80
C TRP A 240 9.47 -26.40 3.31
N LEU A 241 10.77 -26.57 3.61
CA LEU A 241 11.53 -27.78 3.28
C LEU A 241 10.89 -29.03 3.89
N ILE A 242 10.54 -28.99 5.19
CA ILE A 242 9.82 -30.08 5.86
C ILE A 242 8.47 -30.35 5.19
N GLY A 243 7.69 -29.30 4.89
CA GLY A 243 6.40 -29.43 4.20
C GLY A 243 6.49 -30.03 2.79
N LYS A 244 7.65 -29.90 2.12
CA LYS A 244 7.94 -30.51 0.81
C LYS A 244 8.66 -31.85 0.90
N LYS A 245 8.76 -32.45 2.10
CA LYS A 245 9.49 -33.71 2.35
C LYS A 245 10.97 -33.64 1.93
N ARG A 246 11.61 -32.47 2.05
CA ARG A 246 13.06 -32.30 1.81
C ARG A 246 13.81 -32.34 3.14
N PHE A 247 13.79 -33.48 3.81
CA PHE A 247 14.29 -33.60 5.19
C PHE A 247 15.80 -33.44 5.30
N LEU A 248 16.57 -33.94 4.34
CA LEU A 248 18.03 -33.84 4.34
C LEU A 248 18.51 -32.39 4.21
N GLU A 249 17.91 -31.62 3.31
CA GLU A 249 18.16 -30.17 3.18
C GLU A 249 17.77 -29.41 4.46
N ALA A 250 16.62 -29.74 5.07
CA ALA A 250 16.18 -29.13 6.32
C ALA A 250 17.14 -29.45 7.48
N LYS A 251 17.59 -30.71 7.60
CA LYS A 251 18.53 -31.19 8.62
C LYS A 251 19.86 -30.46 8.54
N THR A 252 20.47 -30.39 7.35
CA THR A 252 21.75 -29.69 7.15
C THR A 252 21.65 -28.20 7.44
N LEU A 253 20.53 -27.57 7.09
CA LEU A 253 20.26 -26.17 7.38
C LEU A 253 20.11 -25.91 8.89
N LEU A 254 19.30 -26.72 9.57
CA LEU A 254 19.12 -26.61 11.03
C LEU A 254 20.42 -26.87 11.78
N GLN A 255 21.24 -27.82 11.35
CA GLN A 255 22.59 -28.04 11.91
C GLN A 255 23.48 -26.80 11.77
N LYS A 256 23.47 -26.12 10.62
CA LYS A 256 24.23 -24.87 10.43
C LYS A 256 23.74 -23.77 11.38
N VAL A 257 22.42 -23.60 11.53
CA VAL A 257 21.83 -22.61 12.45
C VAL A 257 22.18 -22.93 13.90
N MET A 258 22.09 -24.20 14.29
CA MET A 258 22.42 -24.66 15.64
C MET A 258 23.90 -24.47 15.98
N LYS A 259 24.81 -24.82 15.06
CA LYS A 259 26.25 -24.56 15.22
C LYS A 259 26.53 -23.07 15.41
N LYS A 260 25.87 -22.20 14.63
CA LYS A 260 26.03 -20.74 14.75
C LYS A 260 25.48 -20.19 16.07
N ASN A 261 24.44 -20.80 16.61
CA ASN A 261 23.81 -20.40 17.86
C ASN A 261 24.37 -21.12 19.10
N ASN A 262 25.44 -21.92 18.95
CA ASN A 262 26.02 -22.74 20.03
C ASN A 262 25.00 -23.63 20.76
N LEU A 263 23.99 -24.12 20.03
CA LEU A 263 22.96 -25.02 20.57
C LEU A 263 23.28 -26.46 20.17
N GLN A 264 23.52 -27.32 21.15
CA GLN A 264 23.63 -28.77 20.97
C GLN A 264 22.37 -29.43 21.53
N LYS A 265 21.35 -29.62 20.70
CA LYS A 265 20.14 -30.39 21.04
C LYS A 265 19.98 -31.52 20.04
N GLU A 266 20.55 -32.68 20.36
CA GLU A 266 20.52 -33.88 19.53
C GLU A 266 19.10 -34.44 19.35
N GLU A 267 18.21 -34.20 20.32
CA GLU A 267 16.79 -34.61 20.29
C GLU A 267 16.00 -34.07 19.09
N VAL A 268 16.41 -32.92 18.52
CA VAL A 268 15.72 -32.33 17.35
C VAL A 268 15.94 -33.16 16.09
N PHE A 269 17.03 -33.91 16.01
CA PHE A 269 17.41 -34.67 14.82
C PHE A 269 16.79 -36.07 14.75
N VAL A 270 16.31 -36.60 15.88
CA VAL A 270 15.65 -37.92 15.96
C VAL A 270 14.42 -37.98 15.05
N VAL A 271 13.66 -36.89 14.97
CA VAL A 271 12.49 -36.74 14.08
C VAL A 271 12.88 -36.83 12.60
N PHE A 272 14.08 -36.38 12.23
CA PHE A 272 14.55 -36.44 10.85
C PHE A 272 15.13 -37.82 10.49
N THR A 273 15.79 -38.51 11.42
CA THR A 273 16.32 -39.87 11.20
C THR A 273 15.21 -40.93 11.09
N ASN A 274 14.15 -40.85 11.90
CA ASN A 274 13.02 -41.79 11.78
C ASN A 274 12.29 -41.63 10.44
N ASN A 275 12.20 -40.38 9.94
CA ASN A 275 11.57 -40.11 8.64
C ASN A 275 12.50 -40.42 7.46
N GLU A 276 13.83 -40.43 7.64
CA GLU A 276 14.80 -40.91 6.65
C GLU A 276 14.63 -42.43 6.41
N GLU A 277 14.40 -43.22 7.46
CA GLU A 277 14.08 -44.66 7.35
C GLU A 277 12.72 -44.89 6.70
N GLU A 278 11.74 -44.02 6.97
CA GLU A 278 10.45 -44.03 6.28
C GLU A 278 10.56 -43.66 4.80
N GLU A 279 11.37 -42.69 4.35
CA GLU A 279 11.51 -42.39 2.91
C GLU A 279 12.08 -43.57 2.10
N THR A 280 13.11 -44.25 2.63
CA THR A 280 13.66 -45.45 1.97
C THR A 280 12.75 -46.68 2.00
N SER A 281 11.84 -46.78 2.97
CA SER A 281 10.85 -47.87 3.04
C SER A 281 9.53 -47.51 2.32
N PHE A 282 9.21 -46.22 2.20
CA PHE A 282 8.03 -45.70 1.51
C PHE A 282 8.20 -45.73 -0.01
N GLU A 283 9.37 -45.41 -0.57
CA GLU A 283 9.62 -45.58 -2.02
C GLU A 283 9.50 -47.05 -2.46
N ASN A 284 9.89 -48.00 -1.61
CA ASN A 284 9.78 -49.43 -1.88
C ASN A 284 8.36 -50.00 -1.65
N SER A 285 7.56 -49.41 -0.75
CA SER A 285 6.18 -49.86 -0.47
C SER A 285 5.10 -49.13 -1.29
N PHE A 286 5.42 -47.98 -1.88
CA PHE A 286 4.50 -47.22 -2.74
C PHE A 286 4.24 -47.91 -4.09
N GLN A 287 5.12 -48.81 -4.51
CA GLN A 287 4.95 -49.59 -5.75
C GLN A 287 4.04 -50.82 -5.56
N GLU A 288 3.81 -51.28 -4.33
CA GLU A 288 2.90 -52.41 -4.02
C GLU A 288 1.53 -51.96 -3.46
N ASN A 289 1.43 -50.78 -2.84
CA ASN A 289 0.23 -50.34 -2.11
C ASN A 289 -0.85 -49.58 -2.91
N ILE A 290 -0.81 -49.58 -4.25
CA ILE A 290 -1.88 -48.95 -5.08
C ILE A 290 -3.24 -49.71 -5.00
N ARG A 291 -3.31 -50.84 -4.28
CA ARG A 291 -4.55 -51.64 -4.18
C ARG A 291 -5.40 -51.45 -2.93
N GLU A 292 -4.92 -50.80 -1.87
CA GLU A 292 -5.73 -50.63 -0.65
C GLU A 292 -5.42 -49.28 0.04
N GLU A 293 -5.95 -48.18 -0.48
CA GLU A 293 -5.93 -46.92 0.27
C GLU A 293 -7.20 -46.77 1.12
N GLN A 294 -7.02 -47.10 2.39
CA GLN A 294 -7.97 -46.90 3.46
C GLN A 294 -8.22 -45.41 3.73
N VAL A 295 -9.51 -45.07 3.75
CA VAL A 295 -10.20 -44.13 4.64
C VAL A 295 -9.31 -43.37 5.63
N LEU A 296 -8.70 -42.26 5.19
CA LEU A 296 -8.42 -41.12 6.07
C LEU A 296 -9.76 -40.47 6.45
N PRO A 297 -9.99 -40.06 7.72
CA PRO A 297 -11.19 -39.31 8.05
C PRO A 297 -11.21 -38.06 7.19
N LYS A 298 -12.27 -37.89 6.38
CA LYS A 298 -12.49 -36.68 5.56
C LYS A 298 -12.39 -35.46 6.48
N GLN A 299 -11.23 -34.80 6.52
CA GLN A 299 -11.19 -33.41 6.95
C GLN A 299 -12.16 -32.68 6.03
N LYS A 300 -13.23 -32.13 6.59
CA LYS A 300 -14.16 -31.33 5.80
C LYS A 300 -13.32 -30.20 5.18
N ASN A 301 -13.19 -30.21 3.86
CA ASN A 301 -12.55 -29.13 3.14
C ASN A 301 -13.46 -27.91 3.24
N TYR A 302 -13.24 -27.09 4.27
CA TYR A 302 -13.97 -25.85 4.45
C TYR A 302 -13.53 -24.85 3.38
N SER A 303 -14.48 -24.41 2.58
CA SER A 303 -14.25 -23.44 1.52
C SER A 303 -14.55 -22.03 2.00
N PHE A 304 -14.15 -21.02 1.23
CA PHE A 304 -14.49 -19.61 1.47
C PHE A 304 -16.00 -19.36 1.54
N ILE A 305 -16.81 -20.18 0.86
CA ILE A 305 -18.28 -20.09 0.87
C ILE A 305 -18.83 -20.36 2.28
N ASP A 306 -18.14 -21.18 3.08
CA ASP A 306 -18.61 -21.55 4.42
C ASP A 306 -18.60 -20.38 5.40
N LEU A 307 -17.80 -19.33 5.15
CA LEU A 307 -17.82 -18.08 5.93
C LEU A 307 -19.14 -17.32 5.80
N PHE A 308 -19.87 -17.51 4.69
CA PHE A 308 -21.13 -16.83 4.41
C PHE A 308 -22.36 -17.70 4.65
N LYS A 309 -22.19 -18.96 5.08
CA LYS A 309 -23.32 -19.89 5.31
C LYS A 309 -24.15 -19.51 6.52
N THR A 310 -23.51 -19.10 7.61
CA THR A 310 -24.20 -18.70 8.85
C THR A 310 -24.30 -17.18 8.90
N TRP A 311 -25.51 -16.65 9.04
CA TRP A 311 -25.78 -15.19 9.05
C TRP A 311 -24.87 -14.40 9.99
N ARG A 312 -24.64 -14.92 11.20
CA ARG A 312 -23.79 -14.27 12.20
C ARG A 312 -22.31 -14.18 11.78
N ILE A 313 -21.78 -15.28 11.26
CA ILE A 313 -20.39 -15.37 10.78
C ILE A 313 -20.22 -14.51 9.53
N ALA A 314 -21.25 -14.45 8.67
CA ALA A 314 -21.29 -13.56 7.53
C ALA A 314 -21.25 -12.09 7.96
N LEU A 315 -22.03 -11.68 8.97
CA LEU A 315 -22.01 -10.32 9.51
C LEU A 315 -20.65 -9.96 10.12
N ILE A 316 -20.04 -10.86 10.88
CA ILE A 316 -18.68 -10.67 11.43
C ILE A 316 -17.67 -10.51 10.29
N THR A 317 -17.74 -11.39 9.29
CA THR A 317 -16.83 -11.38 8.13
C THR A 317 -16.99 -10.09 7.33
N LEU A 318 -18.23 -9.65 7.05
CA LEU A 318 -18.52 -8.40 6.35
C LEU A 318 -18.02 -7.19 7.13
N ASN A 319 -18.19 -7.16 8.46
CA ASN A 319 -17.70 -6.08 9.31
C ASN A 319 -16.17 -5.99 9.29
N ILE A 320 -15.47 -7.13 9.37
CA ILE A 320 -14.01 -7.19 9.23
C ILE A 320 -13.60 -6.72 7.84
N CYS A 321 -14.25 -7.19 6.78
CA CYS A 321 -13.94 -6.80 5.40
C CYS A 321 -14.13 -5.30 5.16
N PHE A 322 -15.23 -4.72 5.68
CA PHE A 322 -15.50 -3.30 5.62
C PHE A 322 -14.42 -2.49 6.36
N SER A 323 -14.05 -2.93 7.57
CA SER A 323 -13.00 -2.28 8.36
C SER A 323 -11.64 -2.31 7.66
N TRP A 324 -11.27 -3.43 7.05
CA TRP A 324 -10.05 -3.55 6.24
C TRP A 324 -10.03 -2.63 5.02
N MET A 325 -11.17 -2.54 4.32
CA MET A 325 -11.35 -1.64 3.18
C MET A 325 -11.16 -0.18 3.61
N VAL A 326 -11.83 0.24 4.68
CA VAL A 326 -11.75 1.62 5.19
C VAL A 326 -10.36 1.95 5.71
N CYS A 327 -9.70 1.04 6.43
CA CYS A 327 -8.33 1.25 6.91
C CYS A 327 -7.36 1.54 5.77
N SER A 328 -7.41 0.69 4.72
CA SER A 328 -6.55 0.84 3.55
C SER A 328 -6.86 2.14 2.79
N MET A 329 -8.14 2.42 2.57
CA MET A 329 -8.61 3.60 1.85
C MET A 329 -8.17 4.90 2.52
N LEU A 330 -8.34 5.03 3.85
CA LEU A 330 -7.91 6.19 4.60
C LEU A 330 -6.37 6.27 4.70
N TYR A 331 -5.68 5.14 4.90
CA TYR A 331 -4.21 5.11 5.00
C TYR A 331 -3.55 5.63 3.73
N TYR A 332 -3.94 5.13 2.56
CA TYR A 332 -3.40 5.59 1.27
C TYR A 332 -3.96 6.94 0.86
N GLY A 333 -5.25 7.23 1.13
CA GLY A 333 -5.88 8.51 0.83
C GLY A 333 -5.18 9.68 1.52
N VAL A 334 -4.90 9.57 2.83
CA VAL A 334 -4.15 10.61 3.57
C VAL A 334 -2.72 10.75 3.06
N THR A 335 -2.05 9.63 2.74
CA THR A 335 -0.68 9.67 2.22
C THR A 335 -0.61 10.32 0.84
N LEU A 336 -1.53 10.04 -0.07
CA LEU A 336 -1.56 10.65 -1.39
C LEU A 336 -1.95 12.13 -1.33
N ASN A 337 -2.84 12.52 -0.41
CA ASN A 337 -3.26 13.91 -0.20
C ASN A 337 -2.17 14.79 0.44
N SER A 338 -1.08 14.21 0.95
CA SER A 338 -0.03 14.92 1.69
C SER A 338 0.70 16.02 0.91
N LEU A 339 0.67 15.96 -0.43
CA LEU A 339 1.27 16.97 -1.30
C LEU A 339 0.40 18.20 -1.49
N ASP A 340 -0.91 18.01 -1.49
CA ASP A 340 -1.88 19.09 -1.72
C ASP A 340 -2.18 19.88 -0.43
N MET A 341 -1.63 19.40 0.69
CA MET A 341 -1.64 20.12 1.96
C MET A 341 -0.82 21.39 1.84
N ALA A 342 -1.23 22.43 2.56
CA ALA A 342 -0.53 23.70 2.53
C ALA A 342 0.98 23.48 2.83
N GLY A 343 1.82 24.19 2.07
CA GLY A 343 3.22 24.53 2.38
C GLY A 343 4.24 23.59 1.80
N ASN A 344 5.32 23.32 2.54
CA ASN A 344 6.40 22.55 1.96
C ASN A 344 6.02 21.06 1.91
N ARG A 345 5.70 20.60 0.69
CA ARG A 345 5.37 19.21 0.37
C ARG A 345 6.35 18.18 0.91
N TYR A 346 7.66 18.50 0.90
CA TYR A 346 8.69 17.57 1.37
C TYR A 346 8.62 17.37 2.89
N ILE A 347 8.39 18.47 3.62
CA ILE A 347 8.21 18.45 5.08
C ILE A 347 6.91 17.72 5.45
N ASN A 348 5.82 17.98 4.72
CA ASN A 348 4.53 17.34 4.95
C ASN A 348 4.63 15.80 4.81
N VAL A 349 5.23 15.31 3.72
CA VAL A 349 5.42 13.86 3.52
C VAL A 349 6.37 13.30 4.59
N PHE A 350 7.46 14.00 4.93
CA PHE A 350 8.40 13.55 5.95
C PHE A 350 7.73 13.37 7.31
N ILE A 351 6.91 14.33 7.77
CA ILE A 351 6.20 14.24 9.05
C ILE A 351 5.17 13.09 9.02
N ILE A 352 4.44 12.93 7.91
CA ILE A 352 3.45 11.84 7.73
C ILE A 352 4.12 10.46 7.72
N MET A 353 5.35 10.33 7.24
CA MET A 353 6.10 9.07 7.32
C MET A 353 6.73 8.87 8.70
N ALA A 354 7.23 9.95 9.32
CA ALA A 354 7.86 9.90 10.64
C ALA A 354 6.86 9.51 11.75
N ILE A 355 5.60 9.93 11.64
CA ILE A 355 4.57 9.64 12.65
C ILE A 355 4.14 8.16 12.69
N GLU A 356 4.46 7.37 11.66
CA GLU A 356 4.15 5.94 11.66
C GLU A 356 4.96 5.16 12.72
N PHE A 357 6.22 5.53 12.94
CA PHE A 357 7.07 4.91 13.95
C PHE A 357 6.48 4.99 15.37
N PRO A 358 6.17 6.18 15.93
CA PRO A 358 5.54 6.28 17.24
C PRO A 358 4.16 5.63 17.26
N SER A 359 3.43 5.62 16.14
CA SER A 359 2.16 4.90 16.03
C SER A 359 2.33 3.39 16.25
N PHE A 360 3.34 2.76 15.63
CA PHE A 360 3.62 1.33 15.82
C PHE A 360 4.03 0.99 17.26
N TYR A 361 4.88 1.81 17.89
CA TYR A 361 5.26 1.64 19.29
C TYR A 361 4.06 1.82 20.24
N CYS A 362 3.25 2.86 20.01
CA CYS A 362 2.05 3.11 20.80
C CYS A 362 1.05 1.95 20.68
N THR A 363 0.83 1.47 19.45
CA THR A 363 -0.03 0.32 19.16
C THR A 363 0.44 -0.92 19.89
N TYR A 364 1.73 -1.26 19.77
CA TYR A 364 2.34 -2.38 20.49
C TYR A 364 2.12 -2.27 22.01
N TYR A 365 2.35 -1.09 22.59
CA TYR A 365 2.15 -0.85 24.02
C TYR A 365 0.68 -1.00 24.44
N LEU A 366 -0.26 -0.37 23.72
CA LEU A 366 -1.69 -0.44 24.04
C LEU A 366 -2.24 -1.87 23.94
N PHE A 367 -1.72 -2.67 23.01
CA PHE A 367 -2.12 -4.06 22.82
C PHE A 367 -1.70 -4.95 23.99
N THR A 368 -0.54 -4.67 24.62
CA THR A 368 -0.14 -5.40 25.83
C THR A 368 -1.02 -5.07 27.04
N ARG A 369 -1.59 -3.86 27.10
CA ARG A 369 -2.35 -3.35 28.26
C ARG A 369 -3.86 -3.60 28.15
N PHE A 370 -4.47 -3.28 27.01
CA PHE A 370 -5.92 -3.31 26.79
C PHE A 370 -6.37 -4.53 25.97
N ASP A 371 -7.67 -4.74 25.82
CA ASP A 371 -8.24 -5.74 24.88
C ASP A 371 -8.03 -5.26 23.46
N HIS A 372 -7.64 -6.12 22.50
CA HIS A 372 -7.27 -5.67 21.17
C HIS A 372 -8.35 -4.85 20.43
N ARG A 373 -9.65 -5.08 20.70
CA ARG A 373 -10.77 -4.34 20.09
C ARG A 373 -10.77 -2.84 20.43
N LYS A 374 -10.56 -2.47 21.70
CA LYS A 374 -10.76 -1.09 22.19
C LYS A 374 -9.75 -0.09 21.59
N PRO A 375 -8.43 -0.31 21.65
CA PRO A 375 -7.42 0.46 20.94
C PRO A 375 -7.66 0.56 19.43
N ILE A 376 -8.14 -0.49 18.74
CA ILE A 376 -8.45 -0.36 17.30
C ILE A 376 -9.60 0.62 17.07
N THR A 377 -10.69 0.49 17.82
CA THR A 377 -11.81 1.43 17.76
C THR A 377 -11.35 2.85 18.08
N PHE A 378 -10.54 3.03 19.13
CA PHE A 378 -9.97 4.33 19.50
C PHE A 378 -9.18 4.93 18.34
N PHE A 379 -8.27 4.18 17.74
CA PHE A 379 -7.44 4.66 16.63
C PHE A 379 -8.26 5.03 15.40
N LEU A 380 -9.29 4.25 15.04
CA LEU A 380 -10.15 4.53 13.88
C LEU A 380 -11.03 5.76 14.08
N VAL A 381 -11.66 5.88 15.25
CA VAL A 381 -12.50 7.03 15.60
C VAL A 381 -11.63 8.28 15.73
N PHE A 382 -10.49 8.18 16.42
CA PHE A 382 -9.52 9.27 16.55
C PHE A 382 -9.05 9.74 15.18
N SER A 383 -8.69 8.80 14.29
CA SER A 383 -8.28 9.16 12.93
C SER A 383 -9.37 9.89 12.15
N GLY A 384 -10.62 9.43 12.26
CA GLY A 384 -11.73 10.00 11.50
C GLY A 384 -12.13 11.38 11.98
N LEU A 385 -12.21 11.57 13.30
CA LEU A 385 -12.50 12.87 13.90
C LEU A 385 -11.45 13.90 13.52
N ASN A 386 -10.16 13.54 13.51
CA ASN A 386 -9.10 14.46 13.10
C ASN A 386 -9.19 14.82 11.60
N CYS A 387 -9.52 13.88 10.72
CA CYS A 387 -9.70 14.16 9.28
C CYS A 387 -10.93 15.04 9.00
N ILE A 388 -12.01 14.88 9.77
CA ILE A 388 -13.19 15.75 9.68
C ILE A 388 -12.85 17.13 10.24
N ALA A 389 -12.19 17.19 11.41
CA ALA A 389 -11.82 18.43 12.06
C ALA A 389 -10.89 19.28 11.19
N SER A 390 -9.99 18.68 10.42
CA SER A 390 -9.08 19.41 9.53
C SER A 390 -9.81 20.24 8.46
N ASN A 391 -11.06 19.88 8.11
CA ASN A 391 -11.86 20.62 7.14
C ASN A 391 -12.50 21.90 7.71
N PHE A 392 -12.75 21.95 9.02
CA PHE A 392 -13.41 23.10 9.66
C PHE A 392 -12.45 24.21 10.08
N VAL A 393 -11.15 24.00 9.88
CA VAL A 393 -10.12 24.98 10.23
C VAL A 393 -10.12 26.11 9.22
N THR A 394 -10.29 27.34 9.69
CA THR A 394 -10.24 28.53 8.84
C THR A 394 -8.85 28.73 8.23
N LYS A 395 -8.81 29.29 7.02
CA LYS A 395 -7.61 29.47 6.17
C LYS A 395 -6.48 30.34 6.76
N GLY A 396 -6.59 30.77 8.02
CA GLY A 396 -5.64 31.68 8.68
C GLY A 396 -4.44 31.00 9.36
N SER A 397 -4.53 29.71 9.69
CA SER A 397 -3.41 28.96 10.29
C SER A 397 -2.99 27.80 9.40
N PHE A 398 -1.77 27.89 8.90
CA PHE A 398 -1.11 26.89 8.08
C PHE A 398 -0.91 25.54 8.80
N TRP A 399 -0.40 25.60 10.03
CA TRP A 399 0.09 24.43 10.75
C TRP A 399 -1.03 23.58 11.34
N PHE A 400 -2.17 24.19 11.65
CA PHE A 400 -3.23 23.53 12.39
C PHE A 400 -3.93 22.40 11.59
N PRO A 401 -4.32 22.56 10.31
CA PRO A 401 -4.81 21.47 9.48
C PRO A 401 -3.76 20.36 9.29
N VAL A 402 -2.49 20.73 9.15
CA VAL A 402 -1.39 19.78 8.98
C VAL A 402 -1.24 18.88 10.20
N ILE A 403 -1.23 19.47 11.41
CA ILE A 403 -1.13 18.73 12.66
C ILE A 403 -2.31 17.76 12.81
N LEU A 404 -3.54 18.19 12.50
CA LEU A 404 -4.72 17.33 12.57
C LEU A 404 -4.62 16.13 11.61
N VAL A 405 -4.20 16.35 10.37
CA VAL A 405 -4.02 15.24 9.41
C VAL A 405 -2.88 14.31 9.83
N VAL A 406 -1.80 14.83 10.44
CA VAL A 406 -0.71 14.01 11.00
C VAL A 406 -1.19 13.16 12.18
N LEU A 407 -2.03 13.72 13.06
CA LEU A 407 -2.69 12.95 14.13
C LEU A 407 -3.68 11.92 13.57
N GLY A 408 -4.37 12.26 12.48
CA GLY A 408 -5.16 11.32 11.70
C GLY A 408 -4.31 10.14 11.21
N LYS A 409 -3.17 10.46 10.57
CA LYS A 409 -2.22 9.47 10.07
C LYS A 409 -1.67 8.58 11.20
N PHE A 410 -1.40 9.14 12.37
CA PHE A 410 -1.01 8.37 13.56
C PHE A 410 -2.07 7.32 13.92
N GLY A 411 -3.35 7.72 13.98
CA GLY A 411 -4.45 6.80 14.29
C GLY A 411 -4.59 5.69 13.26
N ILE A 412 -4.70 6.04 11.97
CA ILE A 412 -4.93 5.03 10.93
C ILE A 412 -3.77 4.05 10.77
N SER A 413 -2.52 4.48 10.99
CA SER A 413 -1.36 3.59 10.92
C SER A 413 -1.40 2.54 12.04
N GLY A 414 -1.83 2.93 13.24
CA GLY A 414 -2.02 2.03 14.36
C GLY A 414 -3.17 1.04 14.13
N ALA A 415 -4.29 1.54 13.60
CA ALA A 415 -5.44 0.71 13.24
C ALA A 415 -5.10 -0.31 12.14
N PHE A 416 -4.36 0.08 11.09
CA PHE A 416 -4.03 -0.79 9.97
C PHE A 416 -3.05 -1.91 10.34
N THR A 417 -2.07 -1.64 11.22
CA THR A 417 -1.19 -2.71 11.74
C THR A 417 -1.96 -3.67 12.65
N SER A 418 -2.92 -3.15 13.41
CA SER A 418 -3.67 -3.91 14.40
C SER A 418 -4.77 -4.80 13.85
N ILE A 419 -5.41 -4.39 12.75
CA ILE A 419 -6.58 -5.10 12.20
C ILE A 419 -6.25 -6.52 11.73
N PHE A 420 -5.00 -6.76 11.32
CA PHE A 420 -4.52 -8.09 10.96
C PHE A 420 -4.53 -9.05 12.15
N LEU A 421 -4.09 -8.57 13.32
CA LEU A 421 -4.09 -9.38 14.53
C LEU A 421 -5.52 -9.70 15.00
N LEU A 422 -6.40 -8.69 15.05
CA LEU A 422 -7.81 -8.88 15.43
C LEU A 422 -8.50 -9.90 14.50
N SER A 423 -8.26 -9.79 13.19
CA SER A 423 -8.86 -10.71 12.22
C SER A 423 -8.37 -12.15 12.43
N ALA A 424 -7.09 -12.34 12.74
CA ALA A 424 -6.53 -13.66 13.02
C ALA A 424 -7.07 -14.29 14.31
N GLU A 425 -7.47 -13.48 15.29
CA GLU A 425 -8.05 -13.95 16.55
C GLU A 425 -9.53 -14.32 16.43
N ILE A 426 -10.29 -13.58 15.61
CA ILE A 426 -11.73 -13.82 15.43
C ILE A 426 -11.99 -14.99 14.50
N PHE A 427 -11.24 -15.13 13.41
CA PHE A 427 -11.50 -16.22 12.46
C PHE A 427 -11.06 -17.58 13.03
N PRO A 428 -11.96 -18.59 13.00
CA PRO A 428 -11.66 -19.91 13.53
C PRO A 428 -10.56 -20.59 12.71
N THR A 429 -9.73 -21.40 13.36
CA THR A 429 -8.51 -21.99 12.76
C THR A 429 -8.79 -22.70 11.43
N VAL A 430 -9.92 -23.40 11.32
CA VAL A 430 -10.34 -24.14 10.10
C VAL A 430 -10.53 -23.26 8.86
N VAL A 431 -10.91 -21.99 9.02
CA VAL A 431 -11.14 -21.05 7.89
C VAL A 431 -10.36 -19.75 8.03
N ARG A 432 -9.44 -19.65 9.00
CA ARG A 432 -8.68 -18.43 9.30
C ARG A 432 -7.94 -17.89 8.08
N THR A 433 -7.25 -18.76 7.36
CA THR A 433 -6.51 -18.38 6.15
C THR A 433 -7.45 -17.84 5.06
N ASN A 434 -8.63 -18.46 4.88
CA ASN A 434 -9.62 -18.01 3.90
C ASN A 434 -10.24 -16.66 4.31
N GLY A 435 -10.59 -16.48 5.60
CA GLY A 435 -11.16 -15.24 6.13
C GLY A 435 -10.18 -14.07 6.04
N LEU A 436 -8.92 -14.29 6.45
CA LEU A 436 -7.85 -13.32 6.29
C LEU A 436 -7.57 -12.99 4.82
N GLY A 437 -7.67 -13.99 3.93
CA GLY A 437 -7.56 -13.79 2.49
C GLY A 437 -8.61 -12.82 1.96
N ILE A 438 -9.89 -13.05 2.25
CA ILE A 438 -11.01 -12.18 1.81
C ILE A 438 -10.89 -10.78 2.40
N ALA A 439 -10.55 -10.67 3.69
CA ALA A 439 -10.35 -9.38 4.35
C ALA A 439 -9.15 -8.60 3.75
N SER A 440 -8.09 -9.31 3.35
CA SER A 440 -6.97 -8.68 2.65
C SER A 440 -7.38 -8.22 1.25
N LEU A 441 -8.18 -8.99 0.51
CA LEU A 441 -8.71 -8.59 -0.80
C LEU A 441 -9.56 -7.30 -0.68
N SER A 442 -10.42 -7.19 0.34
CA SER A 442 -11.23 -5.98 0.55
C SER A 442 -10.36 -4.74 0.86
N SER A 443 -9.24 -4.92 1.57
CA SER A 443 -8.26 -3.85 1.78
C SER A 443 -7.68 -3.31 0.46
N ARG A 444 -7.44 -4.18 -0.53
CA ARG A 444 -6.92 -3.76 -1.83
C ARG A 444 -7.95 -2.98 -2.63
N ILE A 445 -9.22 -3.38 -2.56
CA ILE A 445 -10.33 -2.61 -3.16
C ILE A 445 -10.36 -1.20 -2.57
N GLY A 446 -10.20 -1.05 -1.26
CA GLY A 446 -10.10 0.26 -0.60
C GLY A 446 -8.91 1.10 -1.07
N GLY A 447 -7.76 0.48 -1.36
CA GLY A 447 -6.60 1.18 -1.94
C GLY A 447 -6.85 1.64 -3.38
N ILE A 448 -7.52 0.80 -4.19
CA ILE A 448 -7.89 1.13 -5.58
C ILE A 448 -8.88 2.28 -5.65
N SER A 449 -9.82 2.39 -4.69
CA SER A 449 -10.82 3.46 -4.66
C SER A 449 -10.30 4.79 -4.11
N ALA A 450 -9.23 4.80 -3.29
CA ALA A 450 -8.73 6.01 -2.64
C ALA A 450 -8.34 7.15 -3.61
N PRO A 451 -7.58 6.92 -4.71
CA PRO A 451 -7.27 7.95 -5.71
C PRO A 451 -8.49 8.61 -6.37
N PHE A 452 -9.55 7.83 -6.61
CA PHE A 452 -10.79 8.34 -7.19
C PHE A 452 -11.58 9.18 -6.18
N LEU A 453 -11.58 8.78 -4.90
CA LEU A 453 -12.17 9.60 -3.83
C LEU A 453 -11.44 10.93 -3.65
N LEU A 454 -10.12 10.95 -3.78
CA LEU A 454 -9.34 12.18 -3.76
C LEU A 454 -9.66 13.09 -4.95
N GLN A 455 -9.99 12.54 -6.11
CA GLN A 455 -10.35 13.34 -7.28
C GLN A 455 -11.60 14.21 -7.05
N LEU A 456 -12.48 13.86 -6.10
CA LEU A 456 -13.61 14.70 -5.71
C LEU A 456 -13.17 16.06 -5.15
N SER A 457 -11.90 16.22 -4.72
CA SER A 457 -11.34 17.51 -4.29
C SER A 457 -11.42 18.58 -5.38
N TYR A 458 -11.46 18.18 -6.66
CA TYR A 458 -11.62 19.08 -7.79
C TYR A 458 -12.94 19.84 -7.74
N TYR A 459 -14.02 19.16 -7.38
CA TYR A 459 -15.34 19.78 -7.25
C TYR A 459 -15.49 20.45 -5.88
N VAL A 460 -15.08 19.74 -4.82
CA VAL A 460 -15.26 20.20 -3.44
C VAL A 460 -14.05 19.78 -2.59
N LYS A 461 -13.18 20.74 -2.27
CA LYS A 461 -11.90 20.50 -1.56
C LYS A 461 -12.03 19.78 -0.22
N TRP A 462 -13.08 20.05 0.56
CA TRP A 462 -13.28 19.45 1.89
C TRP A 462 -13.89 18.04 1.86
N LEU A 463 -14.44 17.62 0.71
CA LEU A 463 -15.26 16.41 0.60
C LEU A 463 -14.48 15.09 0.82
N PRO A 464 -13.28 14.88 0.23
CA PRO A 464 -12.58 13.60 0.36
C PRO A 464 -12.22 13.24 1.81
N LEU A 465 -11.64 14.17 2.56
CA LEU A 465 -11.26 13.96 3.96
C LEU A 465 -12.48 13.72 4.86
N SER A 466 -13.61 14.38 4.59
CA SER A 466 -14.86 14.14 5.31
C SER A 466 -15.42 12.75 5.04
N ILE A 467 -15.39 12.28 3.79
CA ILE A 467 -15.82 10.91 3.44
C ILE A 467 -14.94 9.88 4.13
N PHE A 468 -13.62 10.04 4.07
CA PHE A 468 -12.70 9.12 4.73
C PHE A 468 -12.92 9.09 6.25
N GLY A 469 -13.09 10.26 6.87
CA GLY A 469 -13.29 10.35 8.31
C GLY A 469 -14.64 9.80 8.77
N LEU A 470 -15.72 10.03 8.02
CA LEU A 470 -17.04 9.47 8.34
C LEU A 470 -17.02 7.94 8.27
N LEU A 471 -16.45 7.39 7.19
CA LEU A 471 -16.33 5.95 7.01
C LEU A 471 -15.45 5.30 8.09
N SER A 472 -14.38 5.97 8.55
CA SER A 472 -13.53 5.45 9.61
C SER A 472 -14.19 5.48 10.99
N VAL A 473 -15.01 6.51 11.29
CA VAL A 473 -15.82 6.54 12.52
C VAL A 473 -16.85 5.41 12.50
N ILE A 474 -17.55 5.22 11.37
CA ILE A 474 -18.52 4.12 11.21
C ILE A 474 -17.83 2.77 11.39
N ALA A 475 -16.69 2.54 10.73
CA ALA A 475 -15.91 1.31 10.88
C ALA A 475 -15.47 1.08 12.34
N GLY A 476 -14.95 2.12 13.00
CA GLY A 476 -14.53 2.03 14.41
C GLY A 476 -15.68 1.65 15.36
N LEU A 477 -16.88 2.21 15.15
CA LEU A 477 -18.07 1.86 15.92
C LEU A 477 -18.58 0.46 15.61
N LEU A 478 -18.57 0.05 14.34
CA LEU A 478 -18.96 -1.32 13.95
C LEU A 478 -18.04 -2.37 14.56
N LEU A 479 -16.74 -2.08 14.74
CA LEU A 479 -15.81 -2.99 15.42
C LEU A 479 -16.20 -3.25 16.88
N LEU A 480 -16.96 -2.37 17.55
CA LEU A 480 -17.44 -2.63 18.91
C LEU A 480 -18.48 -3.76 18.97
N LEU A 481 -19.14 -4.07 17.85
CA LEU A 481 -20.09 -5.17 17.75
C LEU A 481 -19.40 -6.54 17.65
N LEU A 482 -18.06 -6.57 17.47
CA LEU A 482 -17.29 -7.80 17.44
C LEU A 482 -17.07 -8.36 18.85
N PRO A 483 -17.06 -9.70 19.00
CA PRO A 483 -16.84 -10.34 20.29
C PRO A 483 -15.43 -10.08 20.82
N ASP A 484 -15.30 -9.98 22.14
CA ASP A 484 -14.00 -9.76 22.79
C ASP A 484 -13.09 -10.99 22.70
N THR A 485 -11.83 -10.77 22.31
CA THR A 485 -10.82 -11.82 22.07
C THR A 485 -9.84 -12.03 23.24
N LYS A 486 -9.65 -11.04 24.14
CA LYS A 486 -8.64 -11.14 25.21
C LYS A 486 -9.02 -12.19 26.25
N HIS A 487 -8.04 -13.00 26.66
CA HIS A 487 -8.19 -14.09 27.64
C HIS A 487 -9.10 -15.26 27.22
N ARG A 488 -9.47 -15.37 25.94
CA ARG A 488 -10.19 -16.51 25.40
C ARG A 488 -9.29 -17.36 24.52
N ASN A 489 -9.48 -18.68 24.56
CA ASN A 489 -8.81 -19.59 23.64
C ASN A 489 -9.28 -19.30 22.22
N LEU A 490 -8.38 -19.37 21.25
CA LEU A 490 -8.70 -19.14 19.83
C LEU A 490 -9.82 -20.11 19.39
N PRO A 491 -10.84 -19.64 18.65
CA PRO A 491 -11.91 -20.51 18.20
C PRO A 491 -11.34 -21.53 17.21
N GLU A 492 -11.60 -22.81 17.45
CA GLU A 492 -11.17 -23.88 16.54
C GLU A 492 -12.26 -24.20 15.51
N THR A 493 -13.51 -24.12 15.93
CA THR A 493 -14.68 -24.42 15.09
C THR A 493 -15.64 -23.24 14.99
N PHE A 494 -16.56 -23.28 14.01
CA PHE A 494 -17.64 -22.30 13.87
C PHE A 494 -18.57 -22.26 15.08
N GLU A 495 -18.80 -23.41 15.72
CA GLU A 495 -19.66 -23.54 16.91
C GLU A 495 -19.06 -22.82 18.12
N ASP A 496 -17.73 -22.74 18.21
CA ASP A 496 -17.05 -22.01 19.28
C ASP A 496 -17.18 -20.50 19.11
N LEU A 497 -17.18 -20.02 17.85
CA LEU A 497 -17.45 -18.62 17.54
C LEU A 497 -18.90 -18.24 17.84
N ASP A 498 -19.86 -19.15 17.64
CA ASP A 498 -21.26 -18.92 18.00
C ASP A 498 -21.49 -18.83 19.53
N LYS A 499 -20.66 -19.48 20.34
CA LYS A 499 -20.70 -19.34 21.80
C LYS A 499 -20.22 -17.97 22.28
N TRP A 500 -19.46 -17.24 21.46
CA TRP A 500 -18.95 -15.92 21.83
C TRP A 500 -20.06 -14.88 21.72
N LYS A 501 -20.85 -14.66 22.78
CA LYS A 501 -21.78 -13.51 22.83
C LYS A 501 -21.00 -12.19 22.83
N SER A 502 -21.51 -11.22 22.06
CA SER A 502 -21.01 -9.85 21.93
C SER A 502 -21.19 -9.05 23.21
#